data_AF-M6BNT3-F1
#
_entry.id   AF-M6BNT3-F1
#
_cell.length_a   1.000
_cell.length_b   1.000
_cell.length_c   1.000
_cell.angle_alpha   90.00
_cell.angle_beta   90.00
_cell.angle_gamma   90.00
#
_symmetry.space_group_name_H-M   'P 1'
#
loop_
_entity.id
_entity.type
_entity.pdbx_description
1 polymer ?
#
loop_
_entity_poly.entity_id
_entity_poly.type
_entity_poly.pdbx_seq_one_letter_code
_entity_poly.pdbx_strand_id
1 'polypeptide(L)' 'MGVNCILVAPGKIPRQNTDKIKTDKRDAIKLARLMRSGELESIHVPSEEDEAVRDYL' A
#
# COMPACT_ATOMS: atom_id res chain seq x y z
N MET A 1 -7.61 5.98 -20.44
CA MET A 1 -6.89 6.94 -19.57
C MET A 1 -6.34 6.14 -18.40
N GLY A 2 -5.02 6.05 -18.25
CA GLY A 2 -4.40 5.34 -17.14
C GLY A 2 -4.46 6.17 -15.86
N VAL A 3 -4.86 5.56 -14.75
CA VAL A 3 -4.76 6.17 -13.42
C VAL A 3 -3.46 5.67 -12.80
N ASN A 4 -2.66 6.58 -12.26
CA ASN A 4 -1.46 6.19 -11.53
C ASN A 4 -1.89 5.58 -10.18
N CYS A 5 -1.74 4.26 -10.05
CA CYS A 5 -2.12 3.50 -8.88
C CYS A 5 -0.85 3.03 -8.16
N ILE A 6 -0.79 3.29 -6.85
CA ILE A 6 0.27 2.78 -5.98
C ILE A 6 -0.28 1.65 -5.11
N LEU A 7 0.50 0.59 -4.94
CA LEU A 7 0.17 -0.53 -4.05
C LEU A 7 0.93 -0.35 -2.74
N VAL A 8 0.24 -0.53 -1.60
CA VAL A 8 0.83 -0.35 -0.28
C VAL A 8 0.46 -1.52 0.62
N ALA A 9 1.46 -2.09 1.30
CA ALA A 9 1.23 -3.17 2.26
C ALA A 9 0.48 -2.65 3.49
N PRO A 10 -0.54 -3.38 4.00
CA PRO A 10 -1.27 -2.99 5.21
C PRO A 10 -0.40 -2.73 6.44
N GLY A 11 0.76 -3.40 6.54
CA GLY A 11 1.73 -3.24 7.64
C GLY A 11 2.65 -2.02 7.50
N LYS A 12 2.77 -1.44 6.30
CA LYS A 12 3.55 -0.21 6.05
C LYS A 12 2.71 1.06 6.21
N ILE A 13 1.39 0.92 6.39
CA ILE A 13 0.49 2.06 6.60
C ILE A 13 0.56 2.45 8.08
N PRO A 14 1.01 3.67 8.43
CA PRO A 14 1.01 4.11 9.81
C PRO A 14 -0.43 4.16 10.33
N ARG A 15 -0.74 3.31 11.31
CA ARG A 15 -2.06 3.23 11.96
C ARG A 15 -1.91 3.42 13.45
N GLN A 16 -2.79 4.22 14.05
CA GLN A 16 -2.89 4.34 15.50
C GLN A 16 -3.59 3.11 16.09
N ASN A 17 -3.05 2.56 17.18
CA ASN A 17 -3.58 1.36 17.86
C ASN A 17 -5.05 1.49 18.32
N THR A 18 -5.55 2.72 18.49
CA THR A 18 -6.93 3.01 18.89
C THR A 18 -7.92 2.96 17.73
N ASP A 19 -7.42 2.94 16.48
CA ASP A 19 -8.24 2.92 15.27
C ASP A 19 -8.68 1.48 14.95
N LYS A 20 -9.51 0.90 15.83
CA LYS A 20 -10.03 -0.47 15.68
C LYS A 20 -11.26 -0.55 14.76
N ILE A 21 -11.94 0.57 14.52
CA ILE A 21 -13.14 0.63 13.71
C ILE A 21 -12.76 1.08 12.30
N LYS A 22 -12.65 0.11 11.39
CA LYS A 22 -12.54 0.41 9.96
C LYS A 22 -13.86 1.01 9.46
N THR A 23 -13.77 2.22 8.91
CA THR A 23 -14.85 2.83 8.13
C THR A 23 -14.26 3.24 6.79
N ASP A 24 -14.77 2.69 5.69
CA ASP A 24 -14.16 2.86 4.36
C ASP A 24 -13.93 4.33 3.99
N LYS A 25 -14.88 5.22 4.33
CA LYS A 25 -14.75 6.66 4.10
C LYS A 25 -13.59 7.31 4.87
N ARG A 26 -13.39 6.93 6.14
CA ARG A 26 -12.33 7.50 6.98
C ARG A 26 -10.96 6.97 6.57
N ASP A 27 -10.87 5.67 6.27
CA ASP A 27 -9.63 5.06 5.82
C ASP A 27 -9.20 5.64 4.46
N ALA A 28 -10.13 5.82 3.52
CA ALA A 28 -9.86 6.47 2.24
C ALA A 28 -9.30 7.89 2.39
N ILE A 29 -9.88 8.71 3.28
CA ILE A 29 -9.38 10.09 3.52
C ILE A 29 -7.98 10.05 4.15
N LYS A 30 -7.73 9.13 5.10
CA LYS A 30 -6.40 8.97 5.72
C LYS A 30 -5.36 8.54 4.68
N LEU A 31 -5.66 7.53 3.86
CA LEU A 31 -4.77 7.07 2.79
C LEU A 31 -4.48 8.19 1.79
N ALA A 32 -5.49 8.95 1.38
CA ALA A 32 -5.28 10.10 0.49
C ALA A 32 -4.40 11.19 1.11
N ARG A 33 -4.47 11.39 2.45
CA ARG A 33 -3.58 12.32 3.16
C ARG A 33 -2.15 11.80 3.21
N LEU A 34 -1.95 10.53 3.58
CA LEU A 34 -0.63 9.90 3.65
C LEU A 34 0.04 9.81 2.28
N MET A 35 -0.75 9.57 1.21
CA MET A 35 -0.26 9.61 -0.17
C MET A 35 0.24 11.01 -0.54
N ARG A 36 -0.51 12.06 -0.15
CA ARG A 36 -0.10 13.45 -0.42
C ARG A 36 1.12 13.90 0.37
N SER A 37 1.33 13.40 1.59
CA SER A 37 2.52 13.71 2.39
C SER A 37 3.76 12.92 1.98
N GLY A 38 3.61 11.90 1.12
CA GLY A 38 4.70 11.00 0.74
C GLY A 38 5.05 9.99 1.82
N GLU A 39 4.18 9.80 2.82
CA GLU A 39 4.38 8.87 3.93
C GLU A 39 3.94 7.43 3.61
N LEU A 40 3.35 7.19 2.43
CA LEU A 40 3.05 5.84 1.96
C LEU A 40 4.20 5.31 1.11
N GLU A 41 4.82 4.24 1.59
CA GLU A 41 5.83 3.51 0.84
C GLU A 41 5.16 2.46 -0.07
N SER A 42 5.41 2.55 -1.38
CA SER A 42 4.91 1.56 -2.33
C SER A 42 5.58 0.21 -2.12
N ILE A 43 4.83 -0.87 -2.33
CA ILE A 43 5.42 -2.21 -2.40
C ILE A 43 5.98 -2.48 -3.79
N HIS A 44 7.09 -3.20 -3.84
CA HIS A 44 7.57 -3.81 -5.07
C HIS A 44 6.61 -4.92 -5.48
N VAL A 45 6.13 -4.88 -6.73
CA VAL A 45 5.39 -5.98 -7.33
C VAL A 45 6.42 -6.80 -8.10
N PRO A 46 6.62 -8.09 -7.76
CA PRO A 46 7.56 -8.92 -8.49
C PRO A 46 7.14 -9.00 -9.95
N SER A 47 8.12 -8.84 -10.83
CA SER A 47 7.97 -9.10 -12.26
C SER A 47 7.98 -10.61 -12.54
N GLU A 48 7.60 -11.02 -13.76
CA GLU A 48 7.67 -12.43 -14.18
C GLU A 48 9.10 -12.99 -14.05
N GLU A 49 10.12 -12.14 -14.27
CA GLU A 49 11.53 -12.49 -14.08
C GLU A 49 11.87 -12.70 -12.60
N ASP A 50 11.36 -11.85 -11.71
CA ASP A 50 11.53 -12.00 -10.26
C ASP A 50 10.84 -13.28 -9.74
N GLU A 51 9.69 -13.64 -10.30
CA GLU A 51 8.97 -14.86 -9.93
C GLU A 51 9.67 -16.14 -10.41
N ALA A 52 10.30 -16.11 -11.59
CA ALA A 52 11.07 -17.24 -12.14
C ALA A 52 12.28 -17.62 -11.27
N VAL A 53 12.90 -16.67 -10.57
CA VAL A 53 14.02 -16.94 -9.65
C VAL A 53 13.55 -17.64 -8.37
N ARG A 54 12.30 -17.45 -7.95
CA ARG A 54 11.74 -18.10 -6.75
C ARG A 54 11.56 -19.61 -6.92
N ASP A 55 11.30 -20.08 -8.15
CA ASP A 55 11.09 -21.52 -8.42
C ASP A 55 12.39 -22.34 -8.32
N TYR A 56 13.54 -21.66 -8.19
CA TYR A 56 14.86 -22.27 -8.14
C TYR A 56 15.53 -22.20 -6.76
N LEU A 57 14.80 -21.73 -5.72
CA LEU A 57 15.25 -21.53 -4.34
C LEU A 57 14.54 -22.50 -3.38
#